data_AF-A0A250WX15-F1
#
_entry.id   AF-A0A250WX15-F1
#
_cell.length_a   1.000
_cell.length_b   1.000
_cell.length_c   1.000
_cell.angle_alpha   90.00
_cell.angle_beta   90.00
_cell.angle_gamma   90.00
#
_symmetry.space_group_name_H-M   'P 1'
#
loop_
_entity.id
_entity.type
_entity.pdbx_description
1 polymer ?
#
loop_
_entity_poly.entity_id
_entity_poly.type
_entity_poly.pdbx_seq_one_letter_code
_entity_poly.pdbx_strand_id
1 'polypeptide(L)'
;MLTTTLATFLLHPTALIILGLLIAGWIWVLFIKSAPLVIGGRTLSDRETLIAMSGISFITIFFLTSVGAVLFSALSLSVAIVVLHGAFLEPDNLFLDEAEASYLCKC
;
A
#
# COMPACT_ATOMS: atom_id res chain seq x y z
N MET A 1 -5.76 -2.92 14.33
CA MET A 1 -5.08 -2.21 13.22
C MET A 1 -5.76 -2.42 11.86
N LEU A 2 -6.24 -3.63 11.53
CA LEU A 2 -7.06 -3.89 10.32
C LEU A 2 -8.49 -3.30 10.38
N THR A 3 -9.10 -3.25 11.57
CA THR A 3 -10.46 -2.76 11.76
C THR A 3 -10.59 -1.25 11.58
N THR A 4 -9.58 -0.51 12.04
CA THR A 4 -9.52 0.95 11.92
C THR A 4 -9.28 1.40 10.48
N THR A 5 -8.49 0.66 9.70
CA THR A 5 -8.25 0.97 8.28
C THR A 5 -9.50 0.73 7.43
N LEU A 6 -10.22 -0.36 7.67
CA LEU A 6 -11.48 -0.64 6.98
C LEU A 6 -12.53 0.44 7.26
N ALA A 7 -12.70 0.84 8.52
CA ALA A 7 -13.66 1.86 8.91
C ALA A 7 -13.35 3.22 8.26
N THR A 8 -12.09 3.67 8.28
CA THR A 8 -11.69 4.95 7.67
C THR A 8 -11.90 4.96 6.15
N PHE A 9 -11.65 3.83 5.47
CA PHE A 9 -11.88 3.74 4.03
C PHE A 9 -13.37 3.80 3.67
N LEU A 10 -14.23 3.17 4.47
CA LEU A 10 -15.69 3.20 4.29
C LEU A 10 -16.32 4.55 4.64
N LEU A 11 -15.72 5.32 5.56
CA LEU A 11 -16.23 6.62 6.00
C LEU A 11 -15.91 7.78 5.04
N HIS A 12 -15.05 7.55 4.02
CA HIS A 12 -14.76 8.54 2.99
C HIS A 12 -15.54 8.27 1.69
N PRO A 13 -16.69 8.93 1.46
CA PRO A 13 -17.57 8.66 0.32
C PRO A 13 -16.85 8.84 -1.03
N THR A 14 -15.91 9.78 -1.09
CA THR A 14 -15.12 10.06 -2.29
C THR A 14 -14.20 8.90 -2.66
N ALA A 15 -13.58 8.23 -1.68
CA ALA A 15 -12.68 7.10 -1.93
C ALA A 15 -13.43 5.88 -2.46
N LEU A 16 -14.62 5.60 -1.90
CA LEU A 16 -15.48 4.50 -2.36
C LEU A 16 -15.98 4.71 -3.80
N ILE A 17 -16.38 5.94 -4.15
CA ILE A 17 -16.84 6.27 -5.50
C ILE A 17 -15.71 6.09 -6.52
N ILE A 18 -14.52 6.61 -6.24
CA ILE A 18 -13.37 6.49 -7.14
C ILE A 18 -12.94 5.03 -7.30
N LEU A 19 -12.86 4.28 -6.19
CA LEU A 19 -12.51 2.85 -6.24
C LEU A 19 -13.56 2.06 -7.03
N GLY A 20 -14.86 2.36 -6.83
CA GLY A 20 -15.96 1.73 -7.56
C GLY A 20 -15.89 2.00 -9.07
N LEU A 21 -15.63 3.24 -9.48
CA LEU A 21 -15.44 3.60 -10.88
C LEU A 21 -14.24 2.89 -11.51
N LEU A 22 -13.13 2.77 -10.77
CA LEU A 22 -11.94 2.05 -11.22
C LEU A 22 -12.26 0.56 -11.45
N ILE A 23 -12.86 -0.09 -10.45
CA ILE A 23 -13.22 -1.51 -10.50
C ILE A 23 -14.19 -1.74 -11.66
N ALA A 24 -15.20 -0.88 -11.85
CA ALA A 24 -16.12 -0.98 -12.98
C ALA A 24 -15.40 -0.86 -14.34
N GLY A 25 -14.46 0.08 -14.47
CA GLY A 25 -13.65 0.24 -15.68
C GLY A 25 -12.77 -0.99 -15.97
N TRP A 26 -12.16 -1.57 -14.94
CA TRP A 26 -11.37 -2.81 -15.06
C TRP A 26 -12.23 -4.01 -15.42
N ILE A 27 -13.39 -4.18 -14.78
CA ILE A 27 -14.33 -5.27 -15.12
C ILE A 27 -14.78 -5.15 -16.56
N TRP A 28 -15.06 -3.94 -17.04
CA TRP A 28 -15.46 -3.73 -18.43
C TRP A 28 -14.34 -4.11 -19.42
N VAL A 29 -13.11 -3.68 -19.15
CA VAL A 29 -11.94 -4.01 -19.99
C VAL A 29 -11.64 -5.52 -19.97
N LEU A 30 -11.82 -6.20 -18.83
CA LEU A 30 -11.44 -7.60 -18.66
C LEU A 30 -12.54 -8.60 -19.08
N PHE A 31 -13.82 -8.31 -18.85
CA PHE A 31 -14.92 -9.26 -19.07
C PHE A 31 -15.78 -8.94 -20.29
N ILE A 32 -15.95 -7.65 -20.63
CA ILE A 32 -16.92 -7.23 -21.65
C ILE A 32 -16.24 -6.87 -22.97
N LYS A 33 -14.92 -6.63 -22.97
CA LYS A 33 -14.16 -6.29 -24.17
C LYS A 33 -14.05 -7.50 -25.11
N SER A 34 -14.98 -7.57 -26.05
CA SER A 34 -15.00 -8.60 -27.12
C SER A 34 -14.31 -8.14 -28.41
N ALA A 35 -14.01 -6.83 -28.52
CA ALA A 35 -13.41 -6.22 -29.71
C ALA A 35 -12.33 -5.20 -29.32
N PRO A 36 -11.28 -5.01 -30.15
CA PRO A 36 -10.22 -4.02 -29.89
C PRO A 36 -10.80 -2.60 -29.83
N LEU A 37 -10.35 -1.80 -28.84
CA LEU A 37 -10.84 -0.43 -28.68
C LEU A 37 -10.39 0.40 -29.88
N VAL A 38 -11.34 0.97 -30.64
CA VAL A 38 -11.02 1.86 -31.75
C VAL A 38 -11.16 3.30 -31.28
N ILE A 39 -10.05 4.03 -31.18
CA ILE A 39 -10.04 5.46 -30.87
C ILE A 39 -9.51 6.20 -32.09
N GLY A 40 -10.31 7.12 -32.63
CA GLY A 40 -9.92 7.94 -33.78
C GLY A 40 -9.66 7.15 -35.08
N GLY A 41 -10.27 5.98 -35.25
CA GLY A 41 -10.11 5.12 -36.43
C GLY A 41 -8.89 4.19 -36.39
N ARG A 42 -8.09 4.19 -35.31
CA ARG A 42 -7.05 3.18 -35.09
C ARG A 42 -7.48 2.17 -34.03
N THR A 43 -7.29 0.88 -34.32
CA THR A 43 -7.47 -0.21 -33.37
C THR A 43 -6.33 -0.20 -32.36
N LEU A 44 -6.62 0.11 -31.10
CA LEU A 44 -5.66 -0.03 -30.01
C LEU A 44 -5.43 -1.51 -29.74
N SER A 45 -4.15 -1.88 -29.68
CA SER A 45 -3.76 -3.23 -29.27
C SER A 45 -4.17 -3.48 -27.81
N ASP A 46 -4.34 -4.74 -27.43
CA ASP A 46 -4.66 -5.11 -26.06
C ASP A 46 -3.62 -4.60 -25.05
N ARG A 47 -2.33 -4.59 -25.44
CA ARG A 47 -1.27 -4.01 -24.61
C ARG A 47 -1.48 -2.52 -24.37
N GLU A 48 -1.83 -1.76 -25.40
CA GLU A 48 -2.03 -0.32 -25.30
C GLU A 48 -3.26 0.01 -24.43
N THR A 49 -4.34 -0.77 -24.57
CA THR A 49 -5.53 -0.63 -23.72
C THR A 49 -5.18 -0.88 -22.24
N LEU A 50 -4.41 -1.93 -21.96
CA LEU A 50 -4.00 -2.26 -20.59
C LEU A 50 -3.05 -1.21 -20.01
N ILE A 51 -2.08 -0.74 -20.80
CA ILE A 51 -1.14 0.31 -20.37
C ILE A 51 -1.90 1.62 -20.12
N ALA A 52 -2.81 2.01 -21.00
CA ALA A 52 -3.62 3.22 -20.84
C ALA A 52 -4.50 3.15 -19.58
N MET A 53 -5.19 2.03 -19.37
CA MET A 53 -6.09 1.87 -18.21
C MET A 53 -5.31 1.77 -16.89
N SER A 54 -4.12 1.17 -16.91
CA SER A 54 -3.17 1.19 -15.79
C SER A 54 -2.67 2.61 -15.51
N GLY A 55 -2.30 3.37 -16.54
CA GLY A 55 -1.87 4.76 -16.40
C GLY A 55 -2.96 5.67 -15.82
N ILE A 56 -4.20 5.55 -16.32
CA ILE A 56 -5.36 6.29 -15.78
C ILE A 56 -5.59 5.92 -14.30
N SER A 57 -5.49 4.63 -13.98
CA SER A 57 -5.60 4.16 -12.59
C SER A 57 -4.53 4.78 -11.69
N PHE A 58 -3.28 4.80 -12.15
CA PHE A 58 -2.17 5.38 -11.42
C PHE A 58 -2.38 6.88 -11.18
N ILE A 59 -2.71 7.64 -12.23
CA ILE A 59 -2.97 9.09 -12.09
C ILE A 59 -4.15 9.34 -11.14
N THR A 60 -5.24 8.59 -11.28
CA THR A 60 -6.44 8.76 -10.44
C THR A 60 -6.16 8.49 -8.97
N ILE A 61 -5.40 7.43 -8.67
CA ILE A 61 -5.05 7.06 -7.29
C ILE A 61 -4.06 8.06 -6.68
N PHE A 62 -3.02 8.45 -7.42
CA PHE A 62 -1.94 9.28 -6.88
C PHE A 62 -2.24 10.78 -6.89
N PHE A 63 -2.96 11.29 -7.88
CA PHE A 63 -3.24 12.73 -8.03
C PHE A 63 -4.65 13.13 -7.61
N LEU A 64 -5.65 12.29 -7.87
CA LEU A 64 -7.06 12.68 -7.69
C LEU A 64 -7.63 12.32 -6.32
N THR A 65 -6.96 11.43 -5.59
CA THR A 65 -7.44 10.96 -4.29
C THR A 65 -6.48 11.37 -3.18
N SER A 66 -7.00 11.91 -2.07
CA SER A 66 -6.24 12.17 -0.82
C SER A 66 -5.57 10.90 -0.25
N VAL A 67 -5.80 9.73 -0.85
CA VAL A 67 -5.18 8.44 -0.55
C VAL A 67 -3.66 8.49 -0.63
N GLY A 68 -3.04 9.32 -1.48
CA GLY A 68 -1.58 9.51 -1.47
C GLY A 68 -1.08 10.05 -0.11
N ALA A 69 -1.74 11.09 0.40
CA ALA A 69 -1.45 11.64 1.72
C ALA A 69 -1.77 10.63 2.84
N VAL A 70 -2.86 9.88 2.71
CA VAL A 70 -3.24 8.82 3.68
C VAL A 70 -2.21 7.69 3.70
N LEU A 71 -1.72 7.21 2.55
CA LEU A 71 -0.67 6.19 2.44
C LEU A 71 0.64 6.65 3.05
N PHE A 72 1.10 7.86 2.71
CA PHE A 72 2.29 8.44 3.31
C PHE A 72 2.14 8.60 4.83
N SER A 73 0.97 9.06 5.31
CA SER A 73 0.72 9.19 6.75
C SER A 73 0.71 7.84 7.47
N ALA A 74 0.14 6.79 6.87
CA ALA A 74 0.10 5.45 7.44
C ALA A 74 1.50 4.82 7.51
N LEU A 75 2.32 5.02 6.48
CA LEU A 75 3.71 4.56 6.45
C LEU A 75 4.57 5.28 7.48
N SER A 76 4.52 6.62 7.52
CA SER A 76 5.25 7.41 8.51
C SER A 76 4.85 7.04 9.94
N LEU A 77 3.56 6.84 10.20
CA LEU A 77 3.07 6.43 11.51
C LEU A 77 3.57 5.02 11.90
N SER A 78 3.55 4.09 10.95
CA SER A 78 4.06 2.73 11.18
C SER A 78 5.55 2.71 11.51
N VAL A 79 6.36 3.48 10.77
CA VAL A 79 7.80 3.63 11.04
C VAL A 79 8.04 4.22 12.42
N ALA A 80 7.32 5.29 12.78
CA ALA A 80 7.45 5.91 14.09
C ALA A 80 7.16 4.93 15.25
N ILE A 81 6.14 4.07 15.09
CA ILE A 81 5.79 3.05 16.08
C ILE A 81 6.90 1.99 16.21
N VAL A 82 7.45 1.50 15.10
CA VAL A 82 8.54 0.50 15.12
C VAL A 82 9.79 1.08 15.79
N VAL A 83 10.13 2.33 15.49
CA VAL A 83 11.28 3.02 16.12
C VAL A 83 11.05 3.18 17.62
N LEU A 84 9.85 3.61 18.04
CA LEU A 84 9.51 3.70 19.46
C LEU A 84 9.61 2.32 20.13
N HIS A 85 9.03 1.28 19.54
CA HIS A 85 9.09 -0.07 20.11
C HIS A 85 10.52 -0.59 20.22
N GLY A 86 11.37 -0.31 19.23
CA GLY A 86 12.80 -0.65 19.27
C GLY A 86 13.60 0.17 20.28
N ALA A 87 13.26 1.44 20.50
CA ALA A 87 13.91 2.28 21.50
C ALA A 87 13.54 1.89 22.94
N PHE A 88 12.36 1.32 23.14
CA PHE A 88 11.90 0.79 24.43
C PHE A 88 12.20 -0.71 24.62
N LEU A 89 12.74 -1.40 23.61
CA LEU A 89 13.39 -2.70 23.83
C LEU A 89 14.72 -2.44 24.52
N GLU A 90 14.71 -2.51 25.84
CA GLU A 90 15.91 -2.57 26.67
C GLU A 90 16.74 -3.79 26.23
N PRO A 91 17.99 -3.63 25.75
CA PRO A 91 18.84 -4.75 25.33
C PRO A 91 19.42 -5.44 26.58
N ASP A 92 18.54 -5.89 27.47
CA ASP A 92 18.88 -6.56 28.71
C ASP A 92 19.06 -8.06 28.44
N ASN A 93 20.25 -8.43 27.93
CA ASN A 93 20.95 -9.70 28.26
C ASN A 93 22.03 -10.16 27.27
N LEU A 94 22.25 -9.55 26.10
CA LEU A 94 23.26 -10.08 25.16
C LEU A 94 24.73 -9.94 25.64
N PHE A 95 25.00 -9.13 26.68
CA PHE A 95 26.35 -8.87 27.18
C PHE A 95 26.65 -9.46 28.57
N LEU A 96 25.72 -10.20 29.20
CA LEU A 96 25.89 -10.72 30.56
C LEU A 96 26.39 -12.18 30.62
N ASP A 97 26.17 -13.00 29.58
CA ASP A 97 26.66 -14.38 29.55
C ASP A 97 28.19 -14.51 29.36
N GLU A 98 28.84 -13.53 28.70
CA GLU A 98 30.31 -13.52 28.53
C GLU A 98 31.06 -13.05 29.79
N ALA A 99 30.42 -12.18 30.58
CA ALA A 99 30.97 -11.79 31.87
C ALA A 99 30.93 -12.97 32.86
N GLU A 100 29.86 -13.79 32.82
CA GLU A 100 29.64 -14.93 33.72
C GLU A 100 30.61 -16.08 33.63
N ALA A 101 31.09 -16.37 32.42
CA ALA A 101 32.13 -17.37 32.23
C ALA A 101 33.51 -16.93 32.80
N SER A 102 33.77 -15.63 32.93
CA SER A 102 35.07 -15.09 33.36
C SER A 102 35.32 -15.21 34.87
N TYR A 103 34.28 -15.12 35.70
CA TYR A 103 34.41 -15.23 37.16
C TYR A 103 34.35 -16.66 37.70
N LEU A 104 33.87 -17.63 36.92
CA LEU A 104 33.83 -19.05 37.34
C LEU A 104 35.15 -19.82 37.14
N CYS A 105 36.12 -19.27 36.40
CA CYS A 105 37.47 -19.83 36.24
C CYS A 105 38.52 -18.99 36.98
N LYS A 106 38.22 -18.63 38.23
CA LYS A 106 39.16 -17.90 39.11
C LYS A 106 39.17 -18.47 40.54
N CYS A 107 39.02 -19.79 40.67
CA CYS A 107 39.29 -20.54 41.90
C CYS A 107 40.37 -21.59 41.64
#